data_AF-A0A9D9CTK1-F1
#
_entry.id   AF-A0A9D9CTK1-F1
#
_cell.length_a   1.000
_cell.length_b   1.000
_cell.length_c   1.000
_cell.angle_alpha   90.00
_cell.angle_beta   90.00
_cell.angle_gamma   90.00
#
_symmetry.space_group_name_H-M   'P 1'
#
loop_
_entity.id
_entity.type
_entity.pdbx_description
1 polymer ?
#
loop_
_entity_poly.entity_id
_entity_poly.type
_entity_poly.pdbx_seq_one_letter_code
_entity_poly.pdbx_strand_id
1 'polypeptide(L)' 'IAAYTFSRRFQPVVGYSYYQKDKSVDTDIQNDITIGFNWILNKHIRLQTNYILTDYSNSNKDNASLVEAQLSVKF' A
#
# COMPACT_ATOMS: atom_id res chain seq x y z
N ILE A 1 4.30 2.70 6.96
CA ILE A 1 2.92 3.08 6.56
C ILE A 1 2.35 3.99 7.63
N ALA A 2 1.86 5.17 7.25
CA ALA A 2 1.16 6.10 8.12
C ALA A 2 -0.34 6.10 7.76
N ALA A 3 -1.19 6.06 8.78
CA ALA A 3 -2.64 6.14 8.62
C ALA A 3 -3.19 7.24 9.52
N TYR A 4 -3.98 8.15 8.96
CA TYR A 4 -4.61 9.22 9.71
C TYR A 4 -6.11 8.95 9.82
N THR A 5 -6.68 9.11 11.02
CA THR A 5 -8.13 8.96 11.20
C THR A 5 -8.79 10.31 10.99
N PHE A 6 -9.25 10.57 9.77
CA PHE A 6 -9.94 11.81 9.43
C PHE A 6 -11.34 11.85 10.05
N SER A 7 -12.05 10.72 10.07
CA SER A 7 -13.32 10.55 10.79
C SER A 7 -13.48 9.13 11.32
N ARG A 8 -14.51 8.87 12.13
CA ARG A 8 -14.82 7.52 12.63
C ARG A 8 -15.06 6.49 11.51
N ARG A 9 -15.39 6.93 10.30
CA ARG A 9 -15.69 6.06 9.15
C ARG A 9 -14.63 6.10 8.06
N PHE A 10 -13.77 7.10 8.03
CA PHE A 10 -12.83 7.32 6.93
C PHE A 10 -11.41 7.53 7.45
N GLN A 11 -10.49 6.70 6.97
CA GLN A 11 -9.07 6.75 7.33
C GLN A 11 -8.21 6.72 6.06
N PRO A 12 -7.67 7.86 5.60
CA PRO A 12 -6.65 7.85 4.55
C PRO A 12 -5.37 7.15 5.04
N VAL A 13 -4.70 6.46 4.12
CA VAL A 13 -3.46 5.71 4.35
C VAL A 13 -2.44 6.14 3.30
N VAL A 14 -1.23 6.46 3.76
CA VAL A 14 -0.08 6.68 2.89
C VAL A 14 1.05 5.79 3.37
N GLY A 15 1.64 5.04 2.46
CA GLY A 15 2.73 4.11 2.70
C GLY A 15 3.92 4.45 1.84
N TYR A 16 5.10 4.26 2.41
CA TYR A 16 6.33 4.11 1.67
C TYR A 16 7.05 2.89 2.23
N SER A 17 7.50 2.01 1.34
CA SER A 17 8.34 0.87 1.68
C SER A 17 9.49 0.75 0.69
N TYR A 18 10.66 0.44 1.24
CA TYR A 18 11.88 0.17 0.51
C TYR A 18 12.24 -1.30 0.72
N TYR A 19 12.46 -2.03 -0.35
CA TYR A 19 12.87 -3.42 -0.33
C TYR A 19 14.09 -3.63 -1.23
N GLN A 20 15.07 -4.38 -0.73
CA GLN A 20 16.13 -4.95 -1.55
C GLN A 20 15.90 -6.45 -1.61
N LYS A 21 15.54 -6.96 -2.79
CA LYS A 21 15.08 -8.35 -2.94
C LYS A 21 16.24 -9.35 -2.91
N ASP A 22 17.39 -8.95 -3.44
CA ASP A 22 18.67 -9.67 -3.30
C ASP A 22 19.74 -8.73 -2.74
N LYS A 23 20.28 -9.06 -1.56
CA LYS A 23 21.35 -8.28 -0.92
C LYS A 23 22.71 -8.43 -1.62
N SER A 24 22.82 -9.41 -2.51
CA SER A 24 24.04 -9.71 -3.29
C SER A 24 24.11 -8.89 -4.58
N VAL A 25 23.01 -8.24 -4.96
CA VAL A 25 22.88 -7.44 -6.18
C VAL A 25 22.37 -6.05 -5.81
N ASP A 26 23.26 -5.07 -5.84
CA ASP A 26 22.95 -3.68 -5.44
C ASP A 26 21.86 -3.02 -6.31
N THR A 27 21.59 -3.57 -7.49
CA THR A 27 20.59 -3.06 -8.43
C THR A 27 19.18 -3.64 -8.22
N ASP A 28 18.94 -4.64 -7.36
CA ASP A 28 17.58 -5.19 -7.16
C ASP A 28 16.81 -4.48 -6.03
N ILE A 29 16.73 -3.15 -6.17
CA ILE A 29 16.00 -2.25 -5.26
C ILE A 29 14.59 -2.01 -5.80
N GLN A 30 13.61 -2.12 -4.91
CA GLN A 30 12.20 -1.87 -5.14
C GLN A 30 11.68 -0.82 -4.14
N ASN A 31 11.02 0.22 -4.67
CA ASN A 31 10.36 1.25 -3.88
C ASN A 31 8.86 1.19 -4.11
N ASP A 32 8.08 0.98 -3.05
CA ASP A 32 6.62 1.02 -3.14
C ASP A 32 6.07 2.27 -2.45
N ILE A 33 5.26 3.02 -3.18
CA ILE A 33 4.46 4.12 -2.65
C ILE A 33 3.00 3.66 -2.64
N THR A 34 2.39 3.65 -1.46
CA THR A 34 0.98 3.27 -1.29
C THR A 34 0.15 4.51 -0.98
N ILE A 35 -0.95 4.70 -1.69
CA ILE A 35 -1.98 5.69 -1.39
C ILE A 35 -3.30 4.95 -1.30
N GLY A 36 -4.00 5.07 -0.19
CA GLY A 36 -5.24 4.33 0.03
C GLY A 36 -6.16 4.98 1.02
N PHE A 37 -7.29 4.32 1.24
CA PHE A 37 -8.25 4.70 2.26
C PHE A 37 -8.99 3.47 2.80
N ASN A 38 -9.37 3.58 4.06
CA ASN A 38 -10.27 2.64 4.71
C ASN A 38 -11.62 3.30 4.92
N TRP A 39 -12.68 2.59 4.55
CA TRP A 39 -14.05 2.91 4.89
C TRP A 39 -14.61 1.90 5.91
N ILE A 40 -14.82 2.36 7.13
CA ILE A 40 -15.41 1.59 8.22
C ILE A 40 -16.93 1.76 8.14
N LEU A 41 -17.62 0.75 7.60
CA LEU A 41 -19.08 0.77 7.44
C LEU A 41 -19.77 0.57 8.80
N ASN A 42 -19.24 -0.35 9.61
CA ASN A 42 -19.65 -0.58 11.00
C ASN A 42 -18.50 -1.23 11.80
N LYS A 43 -18.74 -1.58 13.06
CA LYS A 43 -17.71 -2.17 13.94
C LYS A 43 -17.18 -3.55 13.48
N HIS A 44 -17.86 -4.18 12.54
CA HIS A 44 -17.54 -5.51 12.00
C HIS A 44 -17.02 -5.45 10.56
N ILE A 45 -17.37 -4.42 9.78
CA ILE A 45 -17.12 -4.37 8.34
C ILE A 45 -16.25 -3.17 7.97
N ARG A 46 -15.15 -3.47 7.26
CA ARG A 46 -14.23 -2.47 6.68
C ARG A 46 -14.00 -2.78 5.21
N LEU A 47 -14.13 -1.76 4.38
CA LEU A 47 -13.65 -1.77 2.99
C LEU A 47 -12.33 -1.01 2.94
N GLN A 48 -11.34 -1.55 2.25
CA GLN A 48 -10.05 -0.92 2.03
C GLN A 48 -9.75 -0.88 0.54
N THR A 49 -9.23 0.25 0.07
CA THR A 49 -8.73 0.40 -1.29
C THR A 49 -7.35 1.02 -1.23
N ASN A 50 -6.40 0.41 -1.93
CA ASN A 50 -5.02 0.88 -2.05
C ASN A 50 -4.64 0.99 -3.52
N TYR A 51 -3.91 2.05 -3.86
CA TYR A 51 -3.14 2.18 -5.08
C TYR A 51 -1.67 2.12 -4.71
N ILE A 52 -0.92 1.23 -5.35
CA ILE A 52 0.49 0.99 -5.08
C ILE A 52 1.25 1.30 -6.37
N LEU A 53 2.21 2.21 -6.28
CA LEU A 53 3.20 2.49 -7.31
C LEU A 53 4.49 1.81 -6.91
N THR A 54 4.96 0.89 -7.74
CA THR A 54 6.24 0.23 -7.57
C THR A 54 7.25 0.81 -8.55
N ASP A 55 8.25 1.47 -8.00
CA ASP A 55 9.38 2.04 -8.71
C ASP A 55 10.60 1.11 -8.61
N TYR A 56 11.09 0.73 -9.78
CA TYR A 56 12.21 -0.17 -10.00
C TYR A 56 13.44 0.55 -10.57
N SER A 57 13.53 1.88 -10.45
CA SER A 57 14.55 2.75 -11.09
C SER A 57 16.01 2.30 -11.01
N ASN A 58 16.38 1.50 -10.01
CA ASN A 58 17.75 0.97 -9.86
C ASN A 58 17.94 -0.45 -10.41
N SER A 59 16.88 -1.05 -10.98
CA SER A 59 16.84 -2.41 -11.52
C SER A 59 16.43 -2.40 -13.01
N ASN A 60 16.73 -3.46 -13.75
CA ASN A 60 16.32 -3.61 -15.16
C ASN A 60 14.84 -4.03 -15.32
N LYS A 61 13.95 -3.54 -14.45
CA LYS A 61 12.51 -3.86 -14.46
C LYS A 61 11.70 -2.60 -14.72
N ASP A 62 10.59 -2.77 -15.41
CA ASP A 62 9.64 -1.68 -15.65
C ASP A 62 8.84 -1.38 -14.38
N ASN A 63 8.60 -0.09 -14.15
CA ASN A 63 7.72 0.38 -13.07
C ASN A 63 6.33 -0.25 -13.21
N ALA A 64 5.73 -0.58 -12.07
CA ALA A 64 4.43 -1.23 -12.01
C ALA A 64 3.46 -0.43 -11.15
N SER A 65 2.17 -0.60 -11.42
CA SER A 65 1.11 -0.06 -10.58
C SER A 65 0.07 -1.12 -10.28
N LEU A 66 -0.42 -1.16 -9.05
CA LEU A 66 -1.42 -2.11 -8.58
C LEU A 66 -2.56 -1.37 -7.88
N VAL A 67 -3.80 -1.78 -8.17
CA VAL A 67 -4.99 -1.37 -7.41
C VAL A 67 -5.50 -2.58 -6.66
N GLU A 68 -5.66 -2.45 -5.35
CA GLU A 68 -6.19 -3.49 -4.49
C GLU A 68 -7.48 -3.02 -3.81
N ALA A 69 -8.46 -3.92 -3.74
CA ALA A 69 -9.67 -3.72 -2.96
C ALA A 69 -9.87 -4.92 -2.04
N GLN A 70 -10.11 -4.66 -0.75
CA GLN A 70 -10.30 -5.69 0.26
C GLN A 70 -11.53 -5.39 1.11
N LEU A 71 -12.35 -6.42 1.33
CA LEU A 71 -13.42 -6.42 2.32
C LEU A 71 -12.99 -7.26 3.52
N SER A 72 -13.00 -6.67 4.72
CA SER A 72 -12.74 -7.36 5.98
C SER A 72 -14.00 -7.43 6.82
N VAL A 73 -14.34 -8.63 7.29
CA VAL A 73 -15.46 -8.90 8.20
C VAL A 73 -14.91 -9.48 9.51
N LYS A 74 -15.26 -8.86 10.63
CA LYS A 74 -14.88 -9.28 11.99
C LYS A 74 -16.11 -9.77 12.74
N PHE A 75 -16.03 -10.99 13.29
CA PHE A 75 -17.05 -11.61 14.13
C PHE A 75 -16.80 -11.33 15.61
#